data_AF-A0A517T3J7-F1
#
_entry.id   AF-A0A517T3J7-F1
#
_cell.length_a   1.000
_cell.length_b   1.000
_cell.length_c   1.000
_cell.angle_alpha   90.00
_cell.angle_beta   90.00
_cell.angle_gamma   90.00
#
_symmetry.space_group_name_H-M   'P 1'
#
loop_
_entity.id
_entity.type
_entity.pdbx_description
1 polymer ?
#
loop_
_entity_poly.entity_id
_entity_poly.type
_entity_poly.pdbx_seq_one_letter_code
_entity_poly.pdbx_strand_id
1 'polypeptide(L)'
;MTHRLLLLTAILLAATPAHACLWDYDTLQMERERFPGVLEVMVGKFLRHSDEWYEWRIEDRQEKLAKVEAGELELTKEEQARLYDDWAVALSKLGRDDEAIAVIDKKAAAFPETGQYETHANRGTFLIHAGRLEEGIAEIDKALAINPDAHFGREKYQKLLVEYVLSKRELKTEWDQSTPFHKEYFSFSKFIEEQDDADYESAIQGIVGMMRFGEYRSPVLLDALGDLLRFRLYGENENDLSNDAKMLAARSYLLAAQYSDSEEKQQFWREAADDAVFYQSIGDGQNKRIPLADIELQLTRELEEAERWFEGVRKAELFWINNADDPDAAYWKKYGGQEIKVGHAFPRLKDHYTDEGIPKPLIAATIFGVLTTIAAVALIITLHQRKIARTENPDSSK
;
A
#
# COMPACT_ATOMS: atom_id res chain seq x y z
N MET A 1 2.29 60.16 23.77
CA MET A 1 3.13 58.95 23.51
C MET A 1 2.38 57.63 23.67
N THR A 2 1.19 57.61 24.26
CA THR A 2 0.38 56.41 24.53
C THR A 2 -0.26 55.78 23.28
N HIS A 3 -0.70 56.57 22.30
CA HIS A 3 -1.32 56.04 21.08
C HIS A 3 -0.34 55.41 20.07
N ARG A 4 0.95 55.82 20.06
CA ARG A 4 1.96 55.20 19.19
C ARG A 4 2.50 53.88 19.76
N LEU A 5 2.43 53.68 21.08
CA LEU A 5 2.89 52.48 21.76
C LEU A 5 1.89 51.31 21.61
N LEU A 6 0.58 51.62 21.63
CA LEU A 6 -0.51 50.67 21.36
C LEU A 6 -0.55 50.23 19.89
N LEU A 7 -0.24 51.12 18.94
CA LEU A 7 -0.22 50.77 17.52
C LEU A 7 0.94 49.79 17.17
N LEU A 8 2.11 49.94 17.80
CA LEU A 8 3.26 49.08 17.58
C LEU A 8 3.09 47.68 18.21
N THR A 9 2.40 47.57 19.34
CA THR A 9 2.02 46.27 19.92
C THR A 9 0.91 45.60 19.12
N ALA A 10 -0.06 46.36 18.59
CA ALA A 10 -1.09 45.81 17.70
C ALA A 10 -0.51 45.32 16.36
N ILE A 11 0.50 45.99 15.80
CA ILE A 11 1.14 45.56 14.54
C ILE A 11 2.05 44.34 14.74
N LEU A 12 2.68 44.18 15.91
CA LEU A 12 3.48 42.98 16.24
C LEU A 12 2.61 41.76 16.62
N LEU A 13 1.40 41.96 17.13
CA LEU A 13 0.40 40.89 17.35
C LEU A 13 -0.43 40.58 16.09
N ALA A 14 -0.53 41.50 15.13
CA ALA A 14 -1.26 41.30 13.88
C ALA A 14 -0.40 40.73 12.72
N ALA A 15 0.90 40.48 12.95
CA ALA A 15 1.84 40.02 11.93
C ALA A 15 2.32 38.56 12.12
N THR A 16 1.54 37.72 12.81
CA THR A 16 1.57 36.29 12.51
C THR A 16 0.31 35.97 11.72
N PRO A 17 0.41 35.84 10.39
CA PRO A 17 -0.56 35.03 9.71
C PRO A 17 -0.38 33.62 10.29
N ALA A 18 -1.22 33.26 11.27
CA ALA A 18 -1.50 31.87 11.59
C ALA A 18 -2.28 31.31 10.38
N HIS A 19 -1.59 31.19 9.24
CA HIS A 19 -2.12 30.52 8.07
C HIS A 19 -2.14 29.03 8.39
N ALA A 20 -3.34 28.56 8.71
CA ALA A 20 -3.95 27.44 8.00
C ALA A 20 -3.13 26.14 7.87
N CYS A 21 -2.38 25.73 8.90
CA CYS A 21 -1.72 24.43 8.92
C CYS A 21 -2.48 23.34 9.70
N LEU A 22 -3.75 23.56 10.06
CA LEU A 22 -4.36 22.84 11.18
C LEU A 22 -5.46 21.82 10.84
N TRP A 23 -6.00 21.73 9.62
CA TRP A 23 -7.18 20.87 9.38
C TRP A 23 -7.33 20.18 8.01
N ASP A 24 -6.32 20.09 7.13
CA ASP A 24 -6.58 19.57 5.77
C ASP A 24 -5.34 19.08 4.97
N TYR A 25 -4.74 17.94 5.35
CA TYR A 25 -3.85 17.20 4.45
C TYR A 25 -3.87 15.70 4.79
N ASP A 26 -4.41 14.86 3.90
CA ASP A 26 -3.92 13.48 3.80
C ASP A 26 -2.74 13.50 2.83
N THR A 27 -1.53 13.34 3.35
CA THR A 27 -0.34 13.26 2.51
C THR A 27 -0.09 11.80 2.17
N LEU A 28 0.55 11.53 1.03
CA LEU A 28 1.01 10.18 0.70
C LEU A 28 1.77 9.51 1.86
N GLN A 29 2.51 10.28 2.66
CA GLN A 29 3.21 9.75 3.83
C GLN A 29 2.25 9.24 4.92
N MET A 30 1.15 9.96 5.19
CA MET A 30 0.12 9.54 6.15
C MET A 30 -0.58 8.27 5.67
N GLU A 31 -0.99 8.22 4.41
CA GLU A 31 -1.60 7.04 3.81
C GLU A 31 -0.66 5.83 3.88
N ARG A 32 0.65 6.02 3.67
CA ARG A 32 1.67 4.96 3.78
C ARG A 32 1.96 4.52 5.22
N GLU A 33 1.76 5.38 6.20
CA GLU A 33 1.84 4.99 7.62
C GLU A 33 0.62 4.15 8.02
N ARG A 34 -0.56 4.46 7.49
CA ARG A 34 -1.80 3.69 7.69
C ARG A 34 -1.79 2.36 6.94
N PHE A 35 -1.31 2.36 5.70
CA PHE A 35 -1.29 1.20 4.81
C PHE A 35 0.17 0.83 4.42
N PRO A 36 0.94 0.29 5.38
CA PRO A 36 2.36 0.02 5.17
C PRO A 36 2.57 -1.03 4.07
N GLY A 37 3.44 -0.73 3.11
CA GLY A 37 3.82 -1.67 2.05
C GLY A 37 2.90 -1.65 0.82
N VAL A 38 1.76 -0.97 0.87
CA VAL A 38 0.81 -0.91 -0.25
C VAL A 38 1.44 -0.24 -1.47
N LEU A 39 2.08 0.91 -1.28
CA LEU A 39 2.82 1.58 -2.37
C LEU A 39 3.92 0.67 -2.93
N GLU A 40 4.72 0.08 -2.05
CA GLU A 40 5.82 -0.81 -2.43
C GLU A 40 5.34 -2.00 -3.29
N VAL A 41 4.22 -2.61 -2.94
CA VAL A 41 3.63 -3.72 -3.70
C VAL A 41 3.06 -3.25 -5.02
N MET A 42 2.30 -2.15 -5.05
CA MET A 42 1.73 -1.58 -6.29
C MET A 42 2.79 -1.28 -7.34
N VAL A 43 3.92 -0.68 -6.95
CA VAL A 43 4.99 -0.30 -7.90
C VAL A 43 6.00 -1.42 -8.16
N GLY A 44 5.88 -2.58 -7.51
CA GLY A 44 6.77 -3.73 -7.73
C GLY A 44 8.10 -3.68 -6.97
N LYS A 45 8.23 -2.82 -5.95
CA LYS A 45 9.43 -2.69 -5.11
C LYS A 45 9.27 -3.47 -3.79
N PHE A 46 9.25 -4.79 -3.90
CA PHE A 46 9.17 -5.70 -2.75
C PHE A 46 9.98 -6.97 -3.02
N LEU A 47 10.17 -7.81 -1.99
CA LEU A 47 10.85 -9.09 -2.14
C LEU A 47 10.08 -9.98 -3.13
N ARG A 48 10.66 -10.14 -4.32
CA ARG A 48 10.20 -10.99 -5.41
C ARG A 48 11.42 -11.46 -6.21
N HIS A 49 11.20 -12.47 -7.04
CA HIS A 49 12.24 -13.10 -7.85
C HIS A 49 12.05 -12.78 -9.33
N SER A 50 13.13 -12.91 -10.11
CA SER A 50 13.10 -12.85 -11.57
C SER A 50 12.60 -14.15 -12.19
N ASP A 51 12.18 -14.07 -13.45
CA ASP A 51 11.76 -15.24 -14.23
C ASP A 51 12.88 -16.28 -14.33
N GLU A 52 14.15 -15.83 -14.50
CA GLU A 52 15.30 -16.74 -14.54
C GLU A 52 15.50 -17.51 -13.25
N TRP A 53 15.20 -16.87 -12.11
CA TRP A 53 15.26 -17.55 -10.82
C TRP A 53 14.14 -18.57 -10.68
N TYR A 54 12.94 -18.29 -11.18
CA TYR A 54 11.85 -19.27 -11.16
C TYR A 54 12.13 -20.46 -12.08
N GLU A 55 12.72 -20.24 -13.26
CA GLU A 55 13.14 -21.33 -14.15
C GLU A 55 14.22 -22.20 -13.49
N TRP A 56 15.26 -21.58 -12.90
CA TRP A 56 16.26 -22.33 -12.13
C TRP A 56 15.63 -23.13 -10.99
N ARG A 57 14.68 -22.54 -10.26
CA ARG A 57 14.01 -23.22 -9.15
C ARG A 57 13.20 -24.42 -9.63
N ILE A 58 12.54 -24.34 -10.78
CA ILE A 58 11.83 -25.48 -11.38
C ILE A 58 12.81 -26.63 -11.63
N GLU A 59 13.93 -26.35 -12.29
CA GLU A 59 14.95 -27.35 -12.61
C GLU A 59 15.52 -28.00 -11.34
N ASP A 60 15.90 -27.18 -10.34
CA ASP A 60 16.45 -27.66 -9.07
C ASP A 60 15.46 -28.56 -8.30
N ARG A 61 14.17 -28.18 -8.24
CA ARG A 61 13.15 -28.99 -7.54
C ARG A 61 12.90 -30.31 -8.25
N GLN A 62 12.87 -30.31 -9.58
CA GLN A 62 12.74 -31.54 -10.37
C GLN A 62 13.94 -32.46 -10.18
N GLU A 63 15.17 -31.93 -10.20
CA GLU A 63 16.39 -32.71 -9.98
C GLU A 63 16.41 -33.33 -8.58
N LYS A 64 16.07 -32.56 -7.54
CA LYS A 64 16.01 -33.07 -6.16
C LYS A 64 14.99 -34.18 -6.01
N LEU A 65 13.80 -34.03 -6.59
CA LEU A 65 12.77 -35.08 -6.59
C LEU A 65 13.23 -36.33 -7.34
N ALA A 66 13.89 -36.18 -8.49
CA ALA A 66 14.44 -37.32 -9.24
C ALA A 66 15.53 -38.07 -8.46
N LYS A 67 16.40 -37.36 -7.72
CA LYS A 67 17.40 -37.97 -6.83
C LYS A 67 16.76 -38.73 -5.67
N VAL A 68 15.65 -38.23 -5.13
CA VAL A 68 14.87 -38.96 -4.12
C VAL A 68 14.30 -40.25 -4.69
N GLU A 69 13.70 -40.20 -5.89
CA GLU A 69 13.16 -41.38 -6.58
C GLU A 69 14.26 -42.41 -6.91
N ALA A 70 15.47 -41.96 -7.23
CA ALA A 70 16.64 -42.81 -7.46
C ALA A 70 17.29 -43.36 -6.17
N GLY A 71 16.88 -42.89 -4.99
CA GLY A 71 17.49 -43.25 -3.71
C GLY A 71 18.86 -42.61 -3.45
N GLU A 72 19.20 -41.54 -4.19
CA GLU A 72 20.45 -40.78 -4.07
C GLU A 72 20.35 -39.64 -3.05
N LEU A 73 19.12 -39.24 -2.70
CA LEU A 73 18.82 -38.21 -1.71
C LEU A 73 17.70 -38.69 -0.78
N GLU A 74 17.94 -38.65 0.53
CA GLU A 74 16.92 -39.00 1.52
C GLU A 74 16.26 -37.72 2.06
N LEU A 75 14.94 -37.60 1.87
CA LEU A 75 14.11 -36.50 2.37
C LEU A 75 12.85 -37.06 3.06
N THR A 76 12.36 -36.37 4.09
CA THR A 76 11.07 -36.71 4.71
C THR A 76 9.91 -36.48 3.74
N LYS A 77 8.73 -37.04 4.05
CA LYS A 77 7.52 -36.80 3.23
C LYS A 77 7.15 -35.31 3.20
N GLU A 78 7.33 -34.60 4.31
CA GLU A 78 7.09 -33.16 4.43
C GLU A 78 8.09 -32.35 3.60
N GLU A 79 9.35 -32.78 3.53
CA GLU A 79 10.36 -32.16 2.66
C GLU A 79 10.03 -32.36 1.19
N GLN A 80 9.69 -33.59 0.78
CA GLN A 80 9.30 -33.88 -0.60
C GLN A 80 8.05 -33.11 -1.00
N ALA A 81 7.02 -33.09 -0.15
CA ALA A 81 5.79 -32.33 -0.37
C ALA A 81 6.06 -30.84 -0.58
N ARG A 82 6.99 -30.24 0.19
CA ARG A 82 7.41 -28.84 0.00
C ARG A 82 8.13 -28.60 -1.33
N LEU A 83 8.91 -29.57 -1.84
CA LEU A 83 9.53 -29.43 -3.17
C LEU A 83 8.47 -29.36 -4.29
N TYR A 84 7.39 -30.12 -4.17
CA TYR A 84 6.26 -30.04 -5.10
C TYR A 84 5.55 -28.67 -5.02
N ASP A 85 5.32 -28.13 -3.82
CA ASP A 85 4.75 -26.78 -3.65
C ASP A 85 5.63 -25.73 -4.32
N ASP A 86 6.93 -25.76 -4.02
CA ASP A 86 7.91 -24.83 -4.59
C ASP A 86 7.95 -24.88 -6.12
N TRP A 87 7.91 -26.09 -6.69
CA TRP A 87 7.87 -26.31 -8.12
C TRP A 87 6.59 -25.74 -8.74
N ALA A 88 5.42 -26.08 -8.18
CA ALA A 88 4.14 -25.61 -8.70
C ALA A 88 4.01 -24.08 -8.60
N VAL A 89 4.43 -23.48 -7.48
CA VAL A 89 4.45 -22.02 -7.31
C VAL A 89 5.36 -21.35 -8.33
N ALA A 90 6.55 -21.90 -8.58
CA ALA A 90 7.46 -21.35 -9.59
C ALA A 90 6.85 -21.40 -11.00
N LEU A 91 6.15 -22.48 -11.36
CA LEU A 91 5.42 -22.58 -12.63
C LEU A 91 4.31 -21.52 -12.75
N SER A 92 3.46 -21.37 -11.73
CA SER A 92 2.40 -20.36 -11.74
C SER A 92 2.96 -18.94 -11.81
N LYS A 93 4.10 -18.67 -11.15
CA LYS A 93 4.80 -17.38 -11.23
C LYS A 93 5.32 -17.03 -12.62
N LEU A 94 5.54 -18.02 -13.47
CA LEU A 94 5.89 -17.87 -14.88
C LEU A 94 4.65 -17.88 -15.81
N GLY A 95 3.43 -17.89 -15.25
CA GLY A 95 2.18 -17.98 -16.02
C GLY A 95 1.88 -19.37 -16.58
N ARG A 96 2.58 -20.42 -16.11
CA ARG A 96 2.40 -21.82 -16.54
C ARG A 96 1.42 -22.53 -15.60
N ASP A 97 0.22 -21.98 -15.46
CA ASP A 97 -0.73 -22.40 -14.42
C ASP A 97 -1.25 -23.83 -14.61
N ASP A 98 -1.50 -24.28 -15.85
CA ASP A 98 -1.91 -25.67 -16.10
C ASP A 98 -0.84 -26.70 -15.70
N GLU A 99 0.44 -26.35 -15.87
CA GLU A 99 1.55 -27.18 -15.41
C GLU A 99 1.64 -27.15 -13.88
N ALA A 100 1.43 -26.00 -13.24
CA ALA A 100 1.37 -25.88 -11.79
C ALA A 100 0.26 -26.77 -11.20
N ILE A 101 -0.93 -26.78 -11.83
CA ILE A 101 -2.05 -27.66 -11.45
C ILE A 101 -1.66 -29.13 -11.61
N ALA A 102 -0.99 -29.51 -12.70
CA ALA A 102 -0.54 -30.88 -12.88
C ALA A 102 0.48 -31.31 -11.80
N VAL A 103 1.36 -30.41 -11.34
CA VAL A 103 2.32 -30.68 -10.26
C VAL A 103 1.61 -30.81 -8.92
N ILE A 104 0.65 -29.93 -8.59
CA ILE A 104 -0.07 -30.00 -7.32
C ILE A 104 -0.99 -31.23 -7.25
N ASP A 105 -1.57 -31.66 -8.38
CA ASP A 105 -2.35 -32.90 -8.45
C ASP A 105 -1.45 -34.14 -8.24
N LYS A 106 -0.21 -34.13 -8.74
CA LYS A 106 0.78 -35.17 -8.42
C LYS A 106 1.13 -35.19 -6.93
N LYS A 107 1.35 -34.02 -6.32
CA LYS A 107 1.59 -33.89 -4.88
C LYS A 107 0.44 -34.51 -4.08
N ALA A 108 -0.80 -34.14 -4.41
CA ALA A 108 -1.99 -34.65 -3.72
C ALA A 108 -2.11 -36.17 -3.82
N ALA A 109 -1.75 -36.77 -4.96
CA ALA A 109 -1.74 -38.22 -5.14
C ALA A 109 -0.62 -38.92 -4.36
N ALA A 110 0.58 -38.34 -4.33
CA ALA A 110 1.74 -38.92 -3.65
C ALA A 110 1.71 -38.74 -2.13
N PHE A 111 1.12 -37.64 -1.65
CA PHE A 111 1.11 -37.21 -0.25
C PHE A 111 -0.29 -36.79 0.22
N PRO A 112 -1.29 -37.69 0.19
CA PRO A 112 -2.70 -37.33 0.46
C PRO A 112 -2.96 -36.76 1.87
N GLU A 113 -2.09 -37.07 2.84
CA GLU A 113 -2.24 -36.67 4.24
C GLU A 113 -1.22 -35.59 4.68
N THR A 114 -0.44 -35.02 3.76
CA THR A 114 0.65 -34.08 4.09
C THR A 114 0.40 -32.71 3.46
N GLY A 115 0.29 -31.66 4.29
CA GLY A 115 0.12 -30.28 3.82
C GLY A 115 -1.17 -30.09 3.01
N GLN A 116 -2.29 -30.63 3.51
CA GLN A 116 -3.60 -30.57 2.83
C GLN A 116 -4.08 -29.13 2.64
N TYR A 117 -3.86 -28.27 3.64
CA TYR A 117 -4.17 -26.85 3.55
C TYR A 117 -3.44 -26.20 2.35
N GLU A 118 -2.11 -26.32 2.30
CA GLU A 118 -1.28 -25.73 1.25
C GLU A 118 -1.63 -26.31 -0.13
N THR A 119 -1.95 -27.61 -0.18
CA THR A 119 -2.36 -28.28 -1.42
C THR A 119 -3.66 -27.67 -1.97
N HIS A 120 -4.70 -27.52 -1.15
CA HIS A 120 -5.96 -26.92 -1.56
C HIS A 120 -5.82 -25.43 -1.87
N ALA A 121 -5.07 -24.67 -1.05
CA ALA A 121 -4.85 -23.24 -1.26
C ALA A 121 -4.09 -22.95 -2.56
N ASN A 122 -3.01 -23.71 -2.82
CA ASN A 122 -2.22 -23.60 -4.05
C ASN A 122 -3.05 -24.01 -5.27
N ARG A 123 -3.73 -25.16 -5.21
CA ARG A 123 -4.58 -25.64 -6.31
C ARG A 123 -5.68 -24.64 -6.66
N GLY A 124 -6.38 -24.10 -5.65
CA GLY A 124 -7.39 -23.07 -5.84
C GLY A 124 -6.83 -21.81 -6.48
N THR A 125 -5.67 -21.35 -6.01
CA THR A 125 -4.99 -20.18 -6.60
C THR A 125 -4.60 -20.41 -8.05
N PHE A 126 -4.00 -21.56 -8.39
CA PHE A 126 -3.61 -21.86 -9.76
C PHE A 126 -4.82 -22.01 -10.70
N LEU A 127 -5.92 -22.60 -10.22
CA LEU A 127 -7.18 -22.65 -10.97
C LEU A 127 -7.74 -21.25 -11.24
N ILE A 128 -7.68 -20.35 -10.25
CA ILE A 128 -8.11 -18.95 -10.42
C ILE A 128 -7.23 -18.24 -11.46
N HIS A 129 -5.91 -18.40 -11.38
CA HIS A 129 -4.98 -17.81 -12.35
C HIS A 129 -5.20 -18.36 -13.78
N ALA A 130 -5.50 -19.66 -13.91
CA ALA A 130 -5.90 -20.30 -15.16
C ALA A 130 -7.31 -19.91 -15.66
N GLY A 131 -8.04 -19.05 -14.93
CA GLY A 131 -9.39 -18.60 -15.29
C GLY A 131 -10.52 -19.61 -14.98
N ARG A 132 -10.22 -20.71 -14.28
CA ARG A 132 -11.17 -21.74 -13.83
C ARG A 132 -11.73 -21.35 -12.46
N LEU A 133 -12.45 -20.24 -12.44
CA LEU A 133 -12.83 -19.49 -11.23
C LEU A 133 -13.67 -20.31 -10.24
N GLU A 134 -14.72 -20.99 -10.73
CA GLU A 134 -15.64 -21.76 -9.90
C GLU A 134 -14.96 -23.00 -9.27
N GLU A 135 -14.11 -23.68 -10.03
CA GLU A 135 -13.28 -24.77 -9.51
C GLU A 135 -12.26 -24.27 -8.49
N GLY A 136 -11.70 -23.08 -8.75
CA GLY A 136 -10.80 -22.40 -7.83
C GLY A 136 -11.46 -22.08 -6.49
N ILE A 137 -12.66 -21.50 -6.49
CA ILE A 137 -13.46 -21.25 -5.29
C ILE A 137 -13.66 -22.55 -4.50
N ALA A 138 -14.04 -23.64 -5.17
CA ALA A 138 -14.29 -24.91 -4.50
C ALA A 138 -13.04 -25.48 -3.79
N GLU A 139 -11.83 -25.24 -4.30
CA GLU A 139 -10.58 -25.60 -3.62
C GLU A 139 -10.21 -24.64 -2.50
N ILE A 140 -10.42 -23.34 -2.69
CA ILE A 140 -10.23 -22.35 -1.62
C ILE A 140 -11.17 -22.62 -0.44
N ASP A 141 -12.41 -23.06 -0.68
CA ASP A 141 -13.35 -23.48 0.37
C ASP A 141 -12.81 -24.66 1.20
N LYS A 142 -12.15 -25.63 0.55
CA LYS A 142 -11.51 -26.74 1.26
C LYS A 142 -10.33 -26.25 2.10
N ALA A 143 -9.54 -25.30 1.59
CA ALA A 143 -8.44 -24.71 2.35
C ALA A 143 -8.96 -23.94 3.58
N LEU A 144 -9.98 -23.10 3.40
CA LEU A 144 -10.62 -22.33 4.48
C LEU A 144 -11.28 -23.23 5.54
N ALA A 145 -11.83 -24.38 5.14
CA ALA A 145 -12.35 -25.37 6.08
C ALA A 145 -11.28 -26.00 6.99
N ILE A 146 -10.02 -26.04 6.52
CA ILE A 146 -8.88 -26.56 7.30
C ILE A 146 -8.27 -25.45 8.16
N ASN A 147 -8.04 -24.27 7.58
CA ASN A 147 -7.49 -23.12 8.28
C ASN A 147 -8.09 -21.81 7.73
N PRO A 148 -9.10 -21.23 8.41
CA PRO A 148 -9.80 -20.03 7.94
C PRO A 148 -8.98 -18.75 8.05
N ASP A 149 -7.98 -18.71 8.94
CA ASP A 149 -7.19 -17.51 9.26
C ASP A 149 -5.74 -17.58 8.73
N ALA A 150 -5.47 -18.54 7.84
CA ALA A 150 -4.16 -18.67 7.20
C ALA A 150 -3.80 -17.40 6.40
N HIS A 151 -2.50 -17.12 6.31
CA HIS A 151 -1.95 -15.97 5.55
C HIS A 151 -2.68 -14.63 5.77
N PHE A 152 -3.07 -14.34 7.03
CA PHE A 152 -3.82 -13.12 7.39
C PHE A 152 -5.21 -13.04 6.74
N GLY A 153 -5.86 -14.19 6.50
CA GLY A 153 -7.20 -14.27 5.89
C GLY A 153 -7.22 -14.06 4.38
N ARG A 154 -6.05 -14.12 3.70
CA ARG A 154 -5.94 -13.88 2.25
C ARG A 154 -6.93 -14.72 1.44
N GLU A 155 -7.06 -16.00 1.76
CA GLU A 155 -7.89 -16.97 1.02
C GLU A 155 -9.37 -16.57 1.05
N LYS A 156 -9.85 -16.01 2.16
CA LYS A 156 -11.21 -15.46 2.27
C LYS A 156 -11.42 -14.35 1.25
N TYR A 157 -10.51 -13.38 1.18
CA TYR A 157 -10.64 -12.25 0.26
C TYR A 157 -10.35 -12.63 -1.19
N GLN A 158 -9.54 -13.66 -1.44
CA GLN A 158 -9.37 -14.25 -2.75
C GLN A 158 -10.69 -14.84 -3.26
N LYS A 159 -11.39 -15.62 -2.42
CA LYS A 159 -12.72 -16.13 -2.73
C LYS A 159 -13.71 -15.00 -3.00
N LEU A 160 -13.83 -14.03 -2.08
CA LEU A 160 -14.76 -12.91 -2.22
C LEU A 160 -14.49 -12.07 -3.49
N LEU A 161 -13.22 -11.87 -3.85
CA LEU A 161 -12.86 -11.18 -5.08
C LEU A 161 -13.30 -11.96 -6.33
N VAL A 162 -13.14 -13.29 -6.32
CA VAL A 162 -13.56 -14.13 -7.45
C VAL A 162 -15.09 -14.14 -7.57
N GLU A 163 -15.82 -14.26 -6.46
CA GLU A 163 -17.28 -14.17 -6.43
C GLU A 163 -17.77 -12.81 -6.93
N TYR A 164 -17.11 -11.73 -6.54
CA TYR A 164 -17.36 -10.40 -7.06
C TYR A 164 -17.17 -10.32 -8.59
N VAL A 165 -16.05 -10.84 -9.10
CA VAL A 165 -15.77 -10.87 -10.55
C VAL A 165 -16.81 -11.69 -11.31
N LEU A 166 -17.23 -12.84 -10.77
CA LEU A 166 -18.28 -13.68 -11.34
C LEU A 166 -19.63 -12.97 -11.36
N SER A 167 -20.02 -12.31 -10.26
CA SER A 167 -21.27 -11.55 -10.18
C SER A 167 -21.33 -10.44 -11.25
N LYS A 168 -20.21 -9.76 -11.52
CA LYS A 168 -20.11 -8.78 -12.61
C LYS A 168 -20.23 -9.38 -14.00
N ARG A 169 -19.80 -10.63 -14.19
CA ARG A 169 -19.92 -11.36 -15.47
C ARG A 169 -21.36 -11.81 -15.73
N GLU A 170 -22.05 -12.27 -14.70
CA GLU A 170 -23.46 -12.66 -14.76
C GLU A 170 -24.35 -11.46 -15.08
N LEU A 171 -24.14 -10.31 -14.40
CA LEU A 171 -24.85 -9.05 -14.68
C LEU A 171 -24.71 -8.56 -16.12
N LYS A 172 -23.56 -8.78 -16.77
CA LYS A 172 -23.38 -8.48 -18.21
C LYS A 172 -24.18 -9.39 -19.11
N THR A 173 -24.46 -10.61 -18.66
CA THR A 173 -25.14 -11.65 -19.45
C THR A 173 -26.65 -11.56 -19.30
N GLU A 174 -27.14 -11.21 -18.11
CA GLU A 174 -28.56 -11.11 -17.76
C GLU A 174 -29.12 -9.68 -17.89
N TRP A 175 -28.79 -8.92 -18.94
CA TRP A 175 -29.43 -7.61 -19.17
C TRP A 175 -30.95 -7.77 -19.41
N ASP A 176 -31.69 -7.85 -18.30
CA ASP A 176 -33.13 -7.90 -18.19
C ASP A 176 -33.59 -6.53 -17.65
N GLN A 177 -34.23 -5.76 -18.52
CA GLN A 177 -34.72 -4.41 -18.23
C GLN A 177 -35.87 -4.37 -17.20
N SER A 178 -36.28 -5.50 -16.61
CA SER A 178 -37.52 -5.62 -15.83
C SER A 178 -37.37 -5.46 -14.31
N THR A 179 -36.16 -5.31 -13.75
CA THR A 179 -35.98 -5.10 -12.30
C THR A 179 -35.71 -3.63 -11.94
N PRO A 180 -36.65 -2.91 -11.29
CA PRO A 180 -36.57 -1.44 -11.12
C PRO A 180 -35.54 -0.90 -10.11
N PHE A 181 -34.61 -1.73 -9.62
CA PHE A 181 -33.60 -1.38 -8.61
C PHE A 181 -32.27 -2.12 -8.84
N HIS A 182 -31.89 -2.32 -10.09
CA HIS A 182 -30.64 -3.01 -10.41
C HIS A 182 -29.42 -2.19 -9.97
N LYS A 183 -28.87 -2.54 -8.80
CA LYS A 183 -27.46 -2.46 -8.36
C LYS A 183 -26.54 -1.63 -9.26
N GLU A 184 -26.78 -0.33 -9.36
CA GLU A 184 -25.89 0.59 -10.07
C GLU A 184 -24.61 0.72 -9.23
N TYR A 185 -23.51 0.17 -9.77
CA TYR A 185 -22.16 0.18 -9.22
C TYR A 185 -21.95 -0.66 -7.95
N PHE A 186 -22.02 -1.99 -8.10
CA PHE A 186 -21.41 -2.88 -7.12
C PHE A 186 -19.87 -2.76 -7.26
N SER A 187 -19.28 -1.90 -6.44
CA SER A 187 -17.84 -1.82 -6.24
C SER A 187 -17.38 -2.96 -5.33
N PHE A 188 -16.07 -3.23 -5.25
CA PHE A 188 -15.58 -4.35 -4.43
C PHE A 188 -15.77 -4.05 -2.94
N SER A 189 -15.53 -2.80 -2.53
CA SER A 189 -15.84 -2.29 -1.20
C SER A 189 -17.31 -2.52 -0.81
N LYS A 190 -18.27 -2.25 -1.70
CA LYS A 190 -19.69 -2.56 -1.47
C LYS A 190 -19.97 -4.06 -1.40
N PHE A 191 -19.28 -4.86 -2.21
CA PHE A 191 -19.36 -6.32 -2.12
C PHE A 191 -18.91 -6.83 -0.75
N ILE A 192 -17.82 -6.26 -0.21
CA ILE A 192 -17.33 -6.58 1.12
C ILE A 192 -18.30 -6.12 2.21
N GLU A 193 -18.91 -4.94 2.08
CA GLU A 193 -19.88 -4.41 3.05
C GLU A 193 -21.10 -5.32 3.25
N GLU A 194 -21.53 -6.03 2.20
CA GLU A 194 -22.66 -6.96 2.27
C GLU A 194 -22.30 -8.29 2.97
N GLN A 195 -21.04 -8.54 3.33
CA GLN A 195 -20.62 -9.74 4.03
C GLN A 195 -20.84 -9.62 5.54
N ASP A 196 -21.29 -10.69 6.20
CA ASP A 196 -21.62 -10.71 7.63
C ASP A 196 -20.43 -10.35 8.56
N ASP A 197 -19.20 -10.54 8.09
CA ASP A 197 -17.96 -10.31 8.83
C ASP A 197 -16.99 -9.38 8.06
N ALA A 198 -17.55 -8.33 7.46
CA ALA A 198 -16.82 -7.31 6.70
C ALA A 198 -15.69 -6.66 7.52
N ASP A 199 -14.45 -6.88 7.08
CA ASP A 199 -13.26 -6.17 7.58
C ASP A 199 -12.47 -5.65 6.38
N TYR A 200 -12.45 -4.33 6.24
CA TYR A 200 -11.79 -3.61 5.14
C TYR A 200 -10.26 -3.62 5.24
N GLU A 201 -9.71 -3.55 6.45
CA GLU A 201 -8.24 -3.58 6.61
C GLU A 201 -7.73 -4.97 6.22
N SER A 202 -8.41 -6.00 6.69
CA SER A 202 -8.12 -7.38 6.28
C SER A 202 -8.39 -7.59 4.78
N ALA A 203 -9.39 -6.95 4.18
CA ALA A 203 -9.62 -6.98 2.73
C ALA A 203 -8.44 -6.38 1.96
N ILE A 204 -7.96 -5.20 2.38
CA ILE A 204 -6.78 -4.56 1.80
C ILE A 204 -5.55 -5.46 1.94
N GLN A 205 -5.32 -6.05 3.12
CA GLN A 205 -4.21 -6.99 3.33
C GLN A 205 -4.35 -8.24 2.45
N GLY A 206 -5.57 -8.75 2.27
CA GLY A 206 -5.87 -9.86 1.36
C GLY A 206 -5.53 -9.54 -0.08
N ILE A 207 -5.95 -8.38 -0.61
CA ILE A 207 -5.60 -7.91 -1.96
C ILE A 207 -4.09 -7.73 -2.10
N VAL A 208 -3.45 -7.04 -1.16
CA VAL A 208 -2.00 -6.79 -1.16
C VAL A 208 -1.22 -8.11 -1.08
N GLY A 209 -1.70 -9.07 -0.30
CA GLY A 209 -1.17 -10.43 -0.24
C GLY A 209 -1.31 -11.15 -1.58
N MET A 210 -2.47 -11.08 -2.23
CA MET A 210 -2.65 -11.60 -3.59
C MET A 210 -1.70 -10.96 -4.60
N MET A 211 -1.49 -9.65 -4.54
CA MET A 211 -0.52 -8.96 -5.40
C MET A 211 0.92 -9.42 -5.14
N ARG A 212 1.31 -9.56 -3.87
CA ARG A 212 2.66 -10.01 -3.48
C ARG A 212 2.94 -11.46 -3.91
N PHE A 213 1.97 -12.35 -3.74
CA PHE A 213 2.11 -13.77 -4.04
C PHE A 213 1.62 -14.19 -5.43
N GLY A 214 0.99 -13.28 -6.19
CA GLY A 214 0.51 -13.47 -7.56
C GLY A 214 1.10 -12.42 -8.52
N GLU A 215 0.28 -11.91 -9.43
CA GLU A 215 0.62 -10.86 -10.39
C GLU A 215 0.17 -9.49 -9.87
N TYR A 216 1.10 -8.71 -9.31
CA TYR A 216 0.81 -7.40 -8.74
C TYR A 216 0.37 -6.35 -9.79
N ARG A 217 0.62 -6.60 -11.08
CA ARG A 217 0.20 -5.73 -12.19
C ARG A 217 -1.22 -6.03 -12.68
N SER A 218 -1.93 -7.00 -12.08
CA SER A 218 -3.28 -7.36 -12.48
C SER A 218 -4.23 -6.15 -12.35
N PRO A 219 -4.87 -5.69 -13.44
CA PRO A 219 -5.83 -4.60 -13.37
C PRO A 219 -7.01 -4.88 -12.44
N VAL A 220 -7.38 -6.16 -12.25
CA VAL A 220 -8.46 -6.57 -11.34
C VAL A 220 -8.05 -6.36 -9.88
N LEU A 221 -6.81 -6.71 -9.51
CA LEU A 221 -6.31 -6.49 -8.15
C LEU A 221 -6.10 -5.00 -7.87
N LEU A 222 -5.61 -4.25 -8.85
CA LEU A 222 -5.43 -2.80 -8.74
C LEU A 222 -6.77 -2.05 -8.66
N ASP A 223 -7.78 -2.46 -9.42
CA ASP A 223 -9.15 -1.92 -9.31
C ASP A 223 -9.74 -2.17 -7.92
N ALA A 224 -9.68 -3.43 -7.44
CA ALA A 224 -10.18 -3.80 -6.13
C ALA A 224 -9.46 -3.07 -4.98
N LEU A 225 -8.12 -2.94 -5.08
CA LEU A 225 -7.32 -2.21 -4.10
C LEU A 225 -7.64 -0.71 -4.13
N GLY A 226 -7.70 -0.11 -5.31
CA GLY A 226 -8.04 1.30 -5.49
C GLY A 226 -9.42 1.63 -4.91
N ASP A 227 -10.39 0.73 -5.09
CA ASP A 227 -11.74 0.88 -4.56
C ASP A 227 -11.77 0.79 -3.03
N LEU A 228 -11.09 -0.20 -2.43
CA LEU A 228 -10.98 -0.32 -0.98
C LEU A 228 -10.24 0.86 -0.33
N LEU A 229 -9.21 1.40 -0.97
CA LEU A 229 -8.45 2.55 -0.47
C LEU A 229 -9.22 3.87 -0.61
N ARG A 230 -10.07 3.98 -1.64
CA ARG A 230 -10.86 5.19 -1.89
C ARG A 230 -12.02 5.35 -0.90
N PHE A 231 -12.64 4.23 -0.50
CA PHE A 231 -13.95 4.25 0.13
C PHE A 231 -13.90 3.87 1.61
N ARG A 232 -14.02 4.86 2.51
CA ARG A 232 -14.41 4.64 3.91
C ARG A 232 -15.62 5.52 4.24
N LEU A 233 -16.81 5.02 3.93
CA LEU A 233 -18.02 5.51 4.58
C LEU A 233 -18.15 4.74 5.90
N TYR A 234 -18.46 5.47 6.98
CA TYR A 234 -18.79 4.96 8.32
C TYR A 234 -17.61 4.64 9.26
N GLY A 235 -16.88 5.69 9.67
CA GLY A 235 -16.74 5.90 11.11
C GLY A 235 -18.06 6.46 11.67
N GLU A 236 -18.29 6.41 12.98
CA GLU A 236 -19.50 6.98 13.63
C GLU A 236 -19.77 8.47 13.29
N ASN A 237 -18.86 9.12 12.58
CA ASN A 237 -18.93 10.49 12.14
C ASN A 237 -18.74 10.56 10.61
N GLU A 238 -19.81 10.84 9.87
CA GLU A 238 -19.79 11.05 8.40
C GLU A 238 -18.86 12.20 7.96
N ASN A 239 -18.38 13.01 8.91
CA ASN A 239 -17.43 14.10 8.70
C ASN A 239 -15.96 13.69 8.91
N ASP A 240 -15.68 12.43 9.26
CA ASP A 240 -14.30 11.94 9.46
C ASP A 240 -13.65 11.54 8.13
N LEU A 241 -13.31 12.56 7.33
CA LEU A 241 -12.53 12.43 6.09
C LEU A 241 -11.07 12.02 6.35
N SER A 242 -10.65 11.83 7.61
CA SER A 242 -9.27 11.54 7.97
C SER A 242 -8.81 10.13 7.63
N ASN A 243 -9.69 9.29 7.08
CA ASN A 243 -9.52 7.84 7.08
C ASN A 243 -9.45 7.16 5.69
N ASP A 244 -9.55 7.91 4.59
CA ASP A 244 -9.35 7.38 3.22
C ASP A 244 -7.86 7.34 2.83
N ALA A 245 -7.52 6.74 1.68
CA ALA A 245 -6.16 6.78 1.13
C ALA A 245 -6.21 7.11 -0.36
N LYS A 246 -6.74 8.29 -0.66
CA LYS A 246 -7.03 8.75 -2.03
C LYS A 246 -5.80 8.86 -2.92
N MET A 247 -4.62 9.22 -2.40
CA MET A 247 -3.38 9.28 -3.20
C MET A 247 -2.86 7.89 -3.59
N LEU A 248 -3.00 6.89 -2.72
CA LEU A 248 -2.72 5.49 -3.00
C LEU A 248 -3.80 4.90 -3.93
N ALA A 249 -5.07 5.22 -3.71
CA ALA A 249 -6.16 4.81 -4.58
C ALA A 249 -5.99 5.31 -6.01
N ALA A 250 -5.69 6.61 -6.18
CA ALA A 250 -5.42 7.20 -7.49
C ALA A 250 -4.24 6.52 -8.20
N ARG A 251 -3.16 6.20 -7.48
CA ARG A 251 -2.05 5.40 -8.04
C ARG A 251 -2.49 4.01 -8.47
N SER A 252 -3.31 3.34 -7.67
CA SER A 252 -3.85 2.02 -7.98
C SER A 252 -4.64 2.05 -9.30
N TYR A 253 -5.55 3.01 -9.46
CA TYR A 253 -6.31 3.18 -10.69
C TYR A 253 -5.45 3.59 -11.89
N LEU A 254 -4.47 4.47 -11.71
CA LEU A 254 -3.53 4.82 -12.79
C LEU A 254 -2.74 3.59 -13.27
N LEU A 255 -2.32 2.72 -12.36
CA LEU A 255 -1.66 1.45 -12.70
C LEU A 255 -2.63 0.47 -13.36
N ALA A 256 -3.88 0.37 -12.88
CA ALA A 256 -4.91 -0.47 -13.51
C ALA A 256 -5.14 -0.04 -14.97
N ALA A 257 -5.21 1.28 -15.21
CA ALA A 257 -5.24 1.84 -16.55
C ALA A 257 -3.99 1.44 -17.36
N GLN A 258 -2.79 1.66 -16.81
CA GLN A 258 -1.53 1.36 -17.51
C GLN A 258 -1.41 -0.11 -17.95
N TYR A 259 -1.90 -1.06 -17.15
CA TYR A 259 -1.81 -2.49 -17.43
C TYR A 259 -3.04 -3.07 -18.14
N SER A 260 -4.00 -2.23 -18.53
CA SER A 260 -5.18 -2.62 -19.28
C SER A 260 -4.92 -2.68 -20.78
N ASP A 261 -5.39 -3.72 -21.46
CA ASP A 261 -5.37 -3.80 -22.93
C ASP A 261 -6.56 -3.09 -23.61
N SER A 262 -7.51 -2.55 -22.83
CA SER A 262 -8.74 -1.93 -23.35
C SER A 262 -8.74 -0.42 -23.15
N GLU A 263 -8.77 0.34 -24.24
CA GLU A 263 -8.84 1.82 -24.22
C GLU A 263 -10.03 2.34 -23.39
N GLU A 264 -11.19 1.69 -23.49
CA GLU A 264 -12.38 2.01 -22.70
C GLU A 264 -12.10 1.88 -21.19
N LYS A 265 -11.47 0.76 -20.77
CA LYS A 265 -11.08 0.54 -19.37
C LYS A 265 -9.96 1.48 -18.92
N GLN A 266 -9.02 1.78 -19.81
CA GLN A 266 -7.96 2.77 -19.52
C GLN A 266 -8.57 4.14 -19.20
N GLN A 267 -9.52 4.59 -20.02
CA GLN A 267 -10.23 5.84 -19.78
C GLN A 267 -11.03 5.79 -18.47
N PHE A 268 -11.81 4.72 -18.26
CA PHE A 268 -12.58 4.52 -17.04
C PHE A 268 -11.73 4.63 -15.76
N TRP A 269 -10.58 3.95 -15.72
CA TRP A 269 -9.70 4.00 -14.55
C TRP A 269 -8.97 5.33 -14.39
N ARG A 270 -8.67 6.04 -15.48
CA ARG A 270 -8.14 7.41 -15.39
C ARG A 270 -9.16 8.38 -14.81
N GLU A 271 -10.42 8.26 -15.21
CA GLU A 271 -11.54 9.03 -14.62
C GLU A 271 -11.73 8.66 -13.14
N ALA A 272 -11.68 7.38 -12.78
CA ALA A 272 -11.74 6.93 -11.38
C ALA A 272 -10.57 7.46 -10.52
N ALA A 273 -9.36 7.52 -11.09
CA ALA A 273 -8.19 8.12 -10.43
C ALA A 273 -8.38 9.62 -10.19
N ASP A 274 -8.92 10.33 -11.19
CA ASP A 274 -9.21 11.75 -11.09
C ASP A 274 -10.28 12.06 -10.04
N ASP A 275 -11.36 11.28 -10.05
CA ASP A 275 -12.44 11.37 -9.09
C ASP A 275 -11.98 11.06 -7.66
N ALA A 276 -11.05 10.11 -7.49
CA ALA A 276 -10.52 9.77 -6.17
C ALA A 276 -9.84 10.98 -5.51
N VAL A 277 -9.14 11.82 -6.27
CA VAL A 277 -8.44 13.01 -5.76
C VAL A 277 -9.23 14.31 -5.89
N PHE A 278 -10.42 14.27 -6.50
CA PHE A 278 -11.28 15.43 -6.75
C PHE A 278 -11.73 16.13 -5.45
N TYR A 279 -12.05 15.35 -4.40
CA TYR A 279 -12.50 15.87 -3.11
C TYR A 279 -11.37 15.97 -2.05
N GLN A 280 -10.12 16.15 -2.47
CA GLN A 280 -9.04 16.54 -1.56
C GLN A 280 -8.91 18.06 -1.48
N SER A 281 -8.94 18.60 -0.27
CA SER A 281 -8.76 20.02 0.08
C SER A 281 -7.30 20.30 0.42
N ILE A 282 -6.71 21.34 -0.18
CA ILE A 282 -5.37 21.84 0.17
C ILE A 282 -5.56 23.09 1.04
N GLY A 283 -5.37 22.94 2.36
CA GLY A 283 -4.87 23.90 3.35
C GLY A 283 -5.14 25.41 3.30
N ASP A 284 -6.10 25.94 2.54
CA ASP A 284 -6.51 27.36 2.60
C ASP A 284 -8.02 27.56 2.73
N GLY A 285 -8.77 26.49 2.99
CA GLY A 285 -10.24 26.50 3.04
C GLY A 285 -10.89 26.68 1.66
N GLN A 286 -10.11 26.67 0.57
CA GLN A 286 -10.61 26.46 -0.78
C GLN A 286 -10.31 25.02 -1.19
N ASN A 287 -11.32 24.30 -1.68
CA ASN A 287 -11.15 22.98 -2.28
C ASN A 287 -10.23 23.10 -3.50
N LYS A 288 -8.93 22.93 -3.29
CA LYS A 288 -7.92 22.87 -4.35
C LYS A 288 -7.56 21.42 -4.58
N ARG A 289 -8.10 20.88 -5.68
CA ARG A 289 -7.81 19.55 -6.21
C ARG A 289 -6.30 19.38 -6.42
N ILE A 290 -5.74 18.24 -5.98
CA ILE A 290 -4.40 17.82 -6.44
C ILE A 290 -4.52 17.49 -7.94
N PRO A 291 -3.76 18.14 -8.82
CA PRO A 291 -3.77 17.79 -10.23
C PRO A 291 -3.36 16.33 -10.42
N LEU A 292 -4.15 15.54 -11.15
CA LEU A 292 -3.81 14.14 -11.44
C LEU A 292 -2.41 14.03 -12.08
N ALA A 293 -2.03 15.01 -12.90
CA ALA A 293 -0.72 15.11 -13.51
C ALA A 293 0.46 15.11 -12.50
N ASP A 294 0.27 15.69 -11.31
CA ASP A 294 1.30 15.69 -10.27
C ASP A 294 1.46 14.29 -9.65
N ILE A 295 0.36 13.54 -9.52
CA ILE A 295 0.37 12.14 -9.07
C ILE A 295 1.04 11.25 -10.11
N GLU A 296 0.71 11.43 -11.40
CA GLU A 296 1.33 10.68 -12.50
C GLU A 296 2.84 10.90 -12.57
N LEU A 297 3.30 12.14 -12.38
CA LEU A 297 4.72 12.48 -12.35
C LEU A 297 5.44 11.80 -11.17
N GLN A 298 4.81 11.76 -10.00
CA GLN A 298 5.35 11.06 -8.83
C GLN A 298 5.39 9.54 -9.07
N LEU A 299 4.28 8.96 -9.54
CA LEU A 299 4.15 7.54 -9.82
C LEU A 299 5.19 7.06 -10.85
N THR A 300 5.48 7.86 -11.87
CA THR A 300 6.54 7.54 -12.85
C THR A 300 7.91 7.41 -12.17
N ARG A 301 8.26 8.33 -11.26
CA ARG A 301 9.53 8.26 -10.51
C ARG A 301 9.56 7.07 -9.56
N GLU A 302 8.44 6.76 -8.92
CA GLU A 302 8.26 5.62 -8.01
C GLU A 302 8.48 4.29 -8.77
N LEU A 303 7.91 4.17 -9.98
CA LEU A 303 8.09 3.02 -10.87
C LEU A 303 9.53 2.90 -11.37
N GLU A 304 10.16 3.99 -11.83
CA GLU A 304 11.56 4.00 -12.25
C GLU A 304 12.52 3.60 -11.13
N GLU A 305 12.22 4.00 -9.90
CA GLU A 305 12.98 3.59 -8.72
C GLU A 305 12.80 2.09 -8.41
N ALA A 306 11.55 1.61 -8.45
CA ALA A 306 11.22 0.21 -8.23
C ALA A 306 11.89 -0.71 -9.25
N GLU A 307 11.85 -0.34 -10.52
CA GLU A 307 12.44 -1.12 -11.61
C GLU A 307 13.97 -1.16 -11.50
N ARG A 308 14.62 -0.01 -11.23
CA ARG A 308 16.08 0.02 -11.00
C ARG A 308 16.50 -0.84 -9.81
N TRP A 309 15.71 -0.85 -8.74
CA TRP A 309 15.97 -1.70 -7.59
C TRP A 309 15.84 -3.19 -7.95
N PHE A 310 14.76 -3.56 -8.65
CA PHE A 310 14.52 -4.95 -9.04
C PHE A 310 15.54 -5.47 -10.06
N GLU A 311 15.98 -4.65 -11.00
CA GLU A 311 17.07 -5.01 -11.92
C GLU A 311 18.37 -5.30 -11.15
N GLY A 312 18.60 -4.64 -10.01
CA GLY A 312 19.69 -4.96 -9.10
C GLY A 312 19.51 -6.31 -8.39
N VAL A 313 18.27 -6.71 -8.08
CA VAL A 313 17.92 -8.03 -7.56
C VAL A 313 18.18 -9.10 -8.61
N ARG A 314 17.62 -8.94 -9.82
CA ARG A 314 17.81 -9.87 -10.95
C ARG A 314 19.29 -10.09 -11.28
N LYS A 315 20.11 -9.04 -11.31
CA LYS A 315 21.57 -9.18 -11.51
C LYS A 315 22.25 -10.02 -10.43
N ALA A 316 21.82 -9.87 -9.18
CA ALA A 316 22.34 -10.68 -8.08
C ALA A 316 21.90 -12.15 -8.20
N GLU A 317 20.63 -12.39 -8.57
CA GLU A 317 20.10 -13.72 -8.82
C GLU A 317 20.84 -14.42 -9.95
N LEU A 318 21.00 -13.78 -11.11
CA LEU A 318 21.78 -14.31 -12.23
C LEU A 318 23.22 -14.64 -11.82
N PHE A 319 23.84 -13.82 -10.96
CA PHE A 319 25.15 -14.14 -10.43
C PHE A 319 25.12 -15.41 -9.57
N TRP A 320 24.15 -15.55 -8.66
CA TRP A 320 24.07 -16.73 -7.79
C TRP A 320 23.69 -18.01 -8.53
N ILE A 321 22.75 -17.95 -9.47
CA ILE A 321 22.38 -19.10 -10.31
C ILE A 321 23.61 -19.71 -10.98
N ASN A 322 24.59 -18.89 -11.38
CA ASN A 322 25.81 -19.34 -12.05
C ASN A 322 26.97 -19.68 -11.10
N ASN A 323 26.95 -19.26 -9.84
CA ASN A 323 28.15 -19.27 -8.97
C ASN A 323 27.91 -19.74 -7.53
N ALA A 324 26.67 -19.88 -7.07
CA ALA A 324 26.34 -20.28 -5.72
C ALA A 324 25.84 -21.73 -5.69
N ASP A 325 26.20 -22.46 -4.64
CA ASP A 325 25.68 -23.82 -4.40
C ASP A 325 24.17 -23.81 -4.10
N ASP A 326 23.68 -22.73 -3.49
CA ASP A 326 22.26 -22.52 -3.16
C ASP A 326 21.86 -21.04 -3.41
N PRO A 327 21.33 -20.73 -4.62
CA PRO A 327 20.77 -19.43 -4.95
C PRO A 327 19.64 -18.96 -4.03
N ASP A 328 18.80 -19.86 -3.51
CA ASP A 328 17.71 -19.51 -2.57
C ASP A 328 18.30 -18.95 -1.27
N ALA A 329 19.23 -19.70 -0.68
CA ALA A 329 19.88 -19.28 0.56
C ALA A 329 20.68 -17.98 0.36
N ALA A 330 21.33 -17.81 -0.78
CA ALA A 330 22.06 -16.59 -1.11
C ALA A 330 21.15 -15.36 -1.18
N TYR A 331 19.97 -15.50 -1.80
CA TYR A 331 18.96 -14.46 -1.86
C TYR A 331 18.51 -14.04 -0.46
N TRP A 332 18.06 -14.99 0.36
CA TRP A 332 17.53 -14.70 1.70
C TRP A 332 18.60 -14.15 2.63
N LYS A 333 19.86 -14.58 2.47
CA LYS A 333 20.98 -14.00 3.22
C LYS A 333 21.21 -12.53 2.90
N LYS A 334 21.02 -12.11 1.64
CA LYS A 334 21.24 -10.71 1.23
C LYS A 334 20.03 -9.83 1.55
N TYR A 335 18.84 -10.28 1.21
CA TYR A 335 17.62 -9.46 1.22
C TYR A 335 16.67 -9.76 2.38
N GLY A 336 16.83 -10.89 3.07
CA GLY A 336 16.00 -11.27 4.21
C GLY A 336 16.06 -10.22 5.33
N GLY A 337 14.89 -9.77 5.77
CA GLY A 337 14.75 -8.79 6.86
C GLY A 337 15.05 -7.33 6.47
N GLN A 338 15.30 -7.03 5.19
CA GLN A 338 15.43 -5.64 4.76
C GLN A 338 14.06 -4.96 4.70
N GLU A 339 13.96 -3.76 5.30
CA GLU A 339 12.83 -2.89 5.09
C GLU A 339 12.96 -2.24 3.70
N ILE A 340 12.02 -2.55 2.81
CA ILE A 340 11.98 -1.99 1.46
C ILE A 340 10.96 -0.85 1.45
N LYS A 341 11.39 0.33 0.98
CA LYS A 341 10.55 1.52 0.85
C LYS A 341 10.80 2.21 -0.49
N VAL A 342 9.75 2.80 -1.06
CA VAL A 342 9.82 3.65 -2.26
C VAL A 342 9.99 5.11 -1.87
N GLY A 343 10.85 5.85 -2.58
CA GLY A 343 11.14 7.26 -2.31
C GLY A 343 12.04 7.48 -1.09
N HIS A 344 12.34 8.75 -0.79
CA HIS A 344 13.03 9.09 0.46
C HIS A 344 12.15 8.67 1.64
N ALA A 345 12.75 8.02 2.63
CA ALA A 345 12.13 7.87 3.94
C ALA A 345 11.86 9.27 4.47
N PHE A 346 10.64 9.77 4.29
CA PHE A 346 10.23 11.01 4.94
C PHE A 346 10.38 10.75 6.44
N PRO A 347 11.02 11.66 7.19
CA PRO A 347 11.09 11.53 8.64
C PRO A 347 9.67 11.32 9.19
N ARG A 348 9.52 10.41 10.15
CA ARG A 348 8.19 9.97 10.63
C ARG A 348 7.39 11.19 11.04
N LEU A 349 6.08 11.21 10.81
CA LEU A 349 5.26 12.38 11.18
C LEU A 349 5.45 12.76 12.66
N LYS A 350 5.54 11.79 13.56
CA LYS A 350 5.85 12.03 15.00
C LYS A 350 7.19 12.75 15.27
N ASP A 351 8.12 12.72 14.33
CA ASP A 351 9.41 13.40 14.46
C ASP A 351 9.25 14.90 14.22
N HIS A 352 8.30 15.28 13.36
CA HIS A 352 7.99 16.66 13.00
C HIS A 352 6.75 17.25 13.68
N TYR A 353 5.89 16.41 14.28
CA TYR A 353 4.63 16.79 14.89
C TYR A 353 4.50 16.27 16.34
N THR A 354 3.72 16.93 17.19
CA THR A 354 3.37 16.45 18.54
C THR A 354 2.30 15.35 18.49
N ASP A 355 2.03 14.70 19.64
CA ASP A 355 0.93 13.73 19.76
C ASP A 355 -0.45 14.37 19.48
N GLU A 356 -0.55 15.70 19.58
CA GLU A 356 -1.71 16.51 19.22
C GLU A 356 -1.67 17.00 17.76
N GLY A 357 -0.73 16.50 16.94
CA GLY A 357 -0.63 16.84 15.51
C GLY A 357 -0.05 18.24 15.23
N ILE A 358 0.63 18.88 16.20
CA ILE A 358 1.17 20.23 16.02
C ILE A 358 2.61 20.15 15.48
N PRO A 359 2.96 20.83 14.38
CA PRO A 359 4.34 20.85 13.90
C PRO A 359 5.29 21.39 14.98
N LYS A 360 6.28 20.61 15.39
CA LYS A 360 7.33 21.03 16.34
C LYS A 360 8.06 22.32 15.91
N PRO A 361 8.31 22.59 14.60
CA PRO A 361 8.87 23.87 14.17
C PRO A 361 7.96 25.07 14.44
N LEU A 362 6.63 24.88 14.39
CA LEU A 362 5.65 25.93 14.69
C LEU A 362 5.66 26.26 16.19
N ILE A 363 5.78 25.24 17.05
CA ILE A 363 5.97 25.41 18.50
C ILE A 363 7.27 26.17 18.79
N ALA A 364 8.36 25.82 18.11
CA ALA A 364 9.64 26.51 18.26
C ALA A 364 9.54 27.99 17.83
N ALA A 365 8.84 28.28 16.74
CA ALA A 365 8.65 29.64 16.23
C ALA A 365 7.78 30.50 17.17
N THR A 366 6.70 29.94 17.73
CA THR A 366 5.86 30.65 18.70
C THR A 366 6.60 30.92 20.00
N ILE A 367 7.34 29.94 20.55
CA ILE A 367 8.19 30.14 21.73
C ILE A 367 9.23 31.23 21.47
N PHE A 368 9.89 31.20 20.32
CA PHE A 368 10.88 32.21 19.94
C PHE A 368 10.26 33.61 19.78
N GLY A 369 9.08 33.70 19.17
CA GLY A 369 8.33 34.95 19.04
C GLY A 369 7.92 35.55 20.39
N VAL A 370 7.49 34.71 21.33
CA VAL A 370 7.16 35.13 22.69
C VAL A 370 8.41 35.63 23.42
N LEU A 371 9.52 34.89 23.36
CA LEU A 371 10.78 35.26 24.02
C LEU A 371 11.35 36.57 23.47
N THR A 372 11.33 36.77 22.15
CA THR A 372 11.79 38.01 21.52
C THR A 372 10.91 39.21 21.89
N THR A 373 9.59 39.00 22.00
CA THR A 373 8.67 40.04 22.47
C THR A 373 8.93 40.42 23.93
N ILE A 374 9.12 39.44 24.81
CA ILE A 374 9.47 39.67 26.22
C ILE A 374 10.79 40.45 26.34
N ALA A 375 11.81 40.06 25.58
CA ALA A 375 13.11 40.75 25.56
C ALA A 375 12.99 42.20 25.08
N ALA A 376 12.19 42.45 24.04
CA ALA A 376 11.92 43.80 23.54
C ALA A 376 11.21 44.68 24.58
N VAL A 377 10.21 44.13 25.28
CA VAL A 377 9.49 44.84 26.37
C VAL A 377 10.43 45.15 27.53
N ALA A 378 11.25 44.18 27.96
CA ALA A 378 12.24 44.37 29.02
C ALA A 378 13.27 45.46 28.67
N LEU A 379 13.73 45.50 27.41
CA LEU A 379 14.62 46.52 26.89
C LEU A 379 13.96 47.91 26.91
N ILE A 380 12.69 48.01 26.51
CA ILE A 380 11.95 49.27 26.54
C ILE A 380 11.77 49.77 27.97
N ILE A 381 11.44 48.88 28.92
CA ILE A 381 11.31 49.23 30.34
C ILE A 381 12.63 49.74 30.90
N THR A 382 13.75 49.05 30.63
CA THR A 382 15.08 49.48 31.10
C THR A 382 15.52 50.82 30.48
N LEU A 383 15.25 51.04 29.18
CA LEU A 383 15.52 52.33 28.53
C LEU A 383 14.65 53.45 29.11
N HIS A 384 13.39 53.17 29.44
CA HIS A 384 12.50 54.13 30.08
C HIS A 384 12.96 54.48 31.50
N GLN A 385 13.32 53.49 32.31
CA GLN A 385 13.88 53.70 33.66
C GLN A 385 15.19 54.52 33.62
N ARG A 386 16.09 54.24 32.67
CA ARG A 386 17.31 55.04 32.46
C ARG A 386 17.02 56.48 32.05
N LYS A 387 15.96 56.71 31.28
CA LYS A 387 15.54 58.06 30.88
C LYS A 387 14.97 58.83 32.08
N ILE A 388 14.15 58.18 32.91
CA ILE A 388 13.62 58.77 34.16
C ILE A 388 14.75 59.11 35.12
N ALA A 389 15.71 58.19 35.33
CA ALA A 389 16.87 58.44 36.19
C ALA A 389 17.75 59.62 35.70
N ARG A 390 17.81 59.86 34.38
CA ARG A 390 18.48 61.05 33.80
C ARG A 390 17.70 62.35 33.95
N THR A 391 16.37 62.28 34.05
CA THR A 391 15.53 63.47 34.26
C THR A 391 15.36 63.82 35.74
N GLU A 392 15.47 62.86 36.64
CA GLU A 392 15.41 63.06 38.09
C GLU A 392 16.75 63.47 38.71
N ASN A 393 17.87 63.34 37.98
CA ASN A 393 19.17 63.88 38.38
C ASN A 393 19.77 64.76 37.26
N PRO A 394 19.44 66.06 37.20
CA PRO A 394 19.96 66.96 36.17
C PRO A 394 21.43 67.37 36.40
N ASP A 395 22.05 66.97 37.53
CA ASP A 395 23.29 67.57 38.03
C ASP A 395 24.46 66.59 38.08
N SER A 396 24.61 65.76 37.04
CA SER A 396 25.82 64.95 36.83
C SER A 396 26.47 65.14 35.46
N SER A 397 26.26 66.29 34.81
CA SER A 397 27.14 66.73 33.72
C SER A 397 27.97 67.94 34.17
N LYS A 398 29.01 67.65 34.94
CA LYS A 398 30.28 68.35 34.88
C LYS A 398 31.39 67.32 34.79
#